data_AF-A0A1Q3EI13-F1
#
_entry.id   AF-A0A1Q3EI13-F1
#
_cell.length_a   1.000
_cell.length_b   1.000
_cell.length_c   1.000
_cell.angle_alpha   90.00
_cell.angle_beta   90.00
_cell.angle_gamma   90.00
#
_symmetry.space_group_name_H-M   'P 1'
#
loop_
_entity.id
_entity.type
_entity.pdbx_description
1 polymer ?
#
loop_
_entity_poly.entity_id
_entity_poly.type
_entity_poly.pdbx_seq_one_letter_code
_entity_poly.pdbx_strand_id
1 'polypeptide(L)'
;MAEDVKTRYEAIKKELLAQIPKKRAIDKKLAQVEAQIFTLEGSYLSETGTHSGGNLIQGFENYLKNQTNGRRRTEAAEHDRIFSNSSLTYTRRMETTNSLNRQIPDSLLSLCHPPLAAKTNEKGQVNGRRLVFLFLSTNHCN
;
A
#
# COMPACT_ATOMS: atom_id res chain seq x y z
N MET A 1 -47.56 -7.24 -20.98
CA MET A 1 -46.99 -6.13 -20.19
C MET A 1 -46.26 -6.60 -18.94
N ALA A 2 -46.77 -7.56 -18.15
CA ALA A 2 -46.06 -8.06 -16.96
C ALA A 2 -44.76 -8.86 -17.25
N GLU A 3 -44.73 -9.65 -18.33
CA GLU A 3 -43.53 -10.41 -18.74
C GLU A 3 -42.35 -9.49 -19.08
N ASP A 4 -42.58 -8.36 -19.74
CA ASP A 4 -41.53 -7.40 -20.13
C ASP A 4 -40.82 -6.78 -18.90
N VAL A 5 -41.58 -6.44 -17.85
CA VAL A 5 -41.03 -5.92 -16.58
C VAL A 5 -40.16 -6.97 -15.89
N LYS A 6 -40.61 -8.24 -15.89
CA LYS A 6 -39.86 -9.36 -15.32
C LYS A 6 -38.56 -9.62 -16.09
N THR A 7 -38.60 -9.62 -17.42
CA THR A 7 -37.42 -9.80 -18.26
C THR A 7 -36.41 -8.66 -18.05
N ARG A 8 -36.88 -7.42 -17.99
CA ARG A 8 -36.02 -6.25 -17.70
C ARG A 8 -35.36 -6.34 -16.33
N TYR A 9 -36.10 -6.76 -15.31
CA TYR A 9 -35.56 -6.96 -13.96
C TYR A 9 -34.45 -8.01 -13.95
N GLU A 10 -34.67 -9.18 -14.56
CA GLU A 10 -33.66 -10.24 -14.62
C GLU A 10 -32.41 -9.82 -15.42
N ALA A 11 -32.58 -9.02 -16.49
CA ALA A 11 -31.46 -8.46 -17.24
C ALA A 11 -30.59 -7.52 -16.37
N ILE A 12 -31.22 -6.57 -15.66
CA ILE A 12 -30.52 -5.63 -14.77
C ILE A 12 -29.84 -6.38 -13.61
N LYS A 13 -30.52 -7.36 -13.02
CA LYS A 13 -29.96 -8.19 -11.96
C LYS A 13 -28.71 -8.94 -12.42
N LYS A 14 -28.76 -9.55 -13.61
CA LYS A 14 -27.61 -10.24 -14.21
C LYS A 14 -26.45 -9.29 -14.46
N GLU A 15 -26.71 -8.10 -14.99
CA GLU A 15 -25.69 -7.07 -15.22
C GLU A 15 -25.02 -6.65 -13.91
N LEU A 16 -25.82 -6.35 -12.88
CA LEU A 16 -25.32 -5.94 -11.57
C LEU A 16 -24.41 -7.03 -10.95
N LEU A 17 -24.84 -8.29 -11.02
CA LEU A 17 -24.04 -9.43 -10.55
C LEU A 17 -22.72 -9.58 -11.32
N ALA A 18 -22.69 -9.24 -12.60
CA ALA A 18 -21.46 -9.23 -13.40
C ALA A 18 -20.56 -8.03 -13.10
N GLN A 19 -21.12 -6.89 -12.69
CA GLN A 19 -20.36 -5.67 -12.35
C GLN A 19 -19.71 -5.75 -10.97
N ILE A 20 -20.33 -6.38 -9.97
CA ILE A 20 -19.76 -6.54 -8.61
C ILE A 20 -18.33 -7.12 -8.61
N PRO A 21 -18.05 -8.29 -9.22
CA PRO A 21 -16.70 -8.85 -9.21
C PRO A 21 -15.71 -8.00 -10.01
N LYS A 22 -16.17 -7.33 -11.08
CA LYS A 22 -15.34 -6.39 -11.86
C LYS A 22 -14.90 -5.21 -11.00
N LYS A 23 -15.84 -4.61 -10.25
CA LYS A 23 -15.53 -3.55 -9.29
C LYS A 23 -14.50 -4.02 -8.27
N ARG A 24 -14.72 -5.18 -7.63
CA ARG A 24 -13.77 -5.76 -6.66
C ARG A 24 -12.38 -5.99 -7.25
N ALA A 25 -12.29 -6.42 -8.51
CA ALA A 25 -11.01 -6.62 -9.19
C ALA A 25 -10.29 -5.28 -9.45
N ILE A 26 -11.03 -4.24 -9.83
CA ILE A 26 -10.48 -2.88 -10.02
C ILE A 26 -10.01 -2.32 -8.68
N ASP A 27 -10.81 -2.42 -7.62
CA ASP A 27 -10.46 -1.96 -6.27
C ASP A 27 -9.16 -2.64 -5.77
N LYS A 28 -9.00 -3.95 -6.02
CA LYS A 28 -7.77 -4.69 -5.70
C LYS A 28 -6.57 -4.18 -6.49
N LYS A 29 -6.72 -3.95 -7.80
CA LYS A 29 -5.64 -3.41 -8.64
C LYS A 29 -5.24 -1.99 -8.22
N LEU A 30 -6.23 -1.15 -7.88
CA LEU A 30 -6.00 0.19 -7.39
C LEU A 30 -5.15 0.17 -6.11
N ALA A 31 -5.55 -0.64 -5.13
CA ALA A 31 -4.79 -0.80 -3.88
C ALA A 31 -3.35 -1.29 -4.12
N GLN A 32 -3.15 -2.19 -5.09
CA GLN A 32 -1.81 -2.67 -5.46
C GLN A 32 -0.95 -1.55 -6.04
N VAL A 33 -1.50 -0.74 -6.96
CA VAL A 33 -0.77 0.38 -7.57
C VAL A 33 -0.43 1.44 -6.52
N GLU A 34 -1.36 1.77 -5.62
CA GLU A 34 -1.10 2.73 -4.54
C GLU A 34 0.02 2.27 -3.60
N ALA A 35 0.07 0.97 -3.26
CA ALA A 35 1.17 0.41 -2.47
C ALA A 35 2.51 0.48 -3.20
N GLN A 36 2.51 0.25 -4.52
CA GLN A 36 3.71 0.40 -5.36
C GLN A 36 4.18 1.86 -5.39
N ILE A 37 3.26 2.82 -5.58
CA ILE A 37 3.58 4.27 -5.56
C ILE A 37 4.24 4.62 -4.23
N PHE A 38 3.65 4.26 -3.10
CA PHE A 38 4.19 4.56 -1.77
C PHE A 38 5.61 4.02 -1.57
N THR A 39 5.85 2.78 -2.04
CA THR A 39 7.15 2.12 -1.93
C THR A 39 8.20 2.82 -2.80
N LEU A 40 7.85 3.10 -4.06
CA LEU A 40 8.75 3.76 -5.02
C LEU A 40 9.07 5.19 -4.58
N GLU A 41 8.08 5.94 -4.08
CA GLU A 41 8.29 7.26 -3.51
C GLU A 41 9.27 7.23 -2.34
N GLY A 42 9.10 6.28 -1.41
CA GLY A 42 10.00 6.15 -0.26
C GLY A 42 11.44 5.88 -0.70
N SER A 43 11.63 5.00 -1.68
CA SER A 43 12.95 4.73 -2.27
C SER A 43 13.51 5.98 -2.94
N TYR A 44 12.72 6.66 -3.77
CA TYR A 44 13.14 7.85 -4.52
C TYR A 44 13.55 8.99 -3.59
N LEU A 45 12.74 9.29 -2.57
CA LEU A 45 13.03 10.35 -1.60
C LEU A 45 14.25 10.03 -0.74
N SER A 46 14.40 8.77 -0.30
CA SER A 46 15.58 8.34 0.46
C SER A 46 16.86 8.42 -0.36
N GLU A 47 16.81 8.02 -1.64
CA GLU A 47 17.96 8.06 -2.53
C GLU A 47 18.31 9.51 -2.87
N THR A 48 17.36 10.27 -3.43
CA THR A 48 17.61 11.64 -3.88
C THR A 48 17.85 12.64 -2.74
N GLY A 49 17.32 12.39 -1.54
CA GLY A 49 17.59 13.23 -0.37
C GLY A 49 19.06 13.24 0.07
N THR A 50 19.85 12.24 -0.33
CA THR A 50 21.31 12.20 -0.11
C THR A 50 22.11 12.89 -1.21
N HIS A 51 21.50 13.13 -2.37
CA HIS A 51 22.17 13.73 -3.53
C HIS A 51 22.03 15.25 -3.50
N SER A 52 23.15 15.97 -3.60
CA SER A 52 23.14 17.45 -3.61
C SER A 52 22.49 18.06 -4.86
N GLY A 53 22.14 17.26 -5.88
CA GLY A 53 21.52 17.71 -7.12
C GLY A 53 20.04 18.14 -7.02
N GLY A 54 19.37 17.80 -5.91
CA GLY A 54 17.93 18.08 -5.74
C GLY A 54 17.03 16.93 -6.25
N ASN A 55 15.72 17.12 -6.14
CA ASN A 55 14.72 16.11 -6.48
C ASN A 55 13.43 16.75 -7.03
N LEU A 56 12.49 15.94 -7.54
CA LEU A 56 11.24 16.44 -8.13
C LEU A 56 10.39 17.29 -7.16
N ILE A 57 10.57 17.15 -5.85
CA ILE A 57 9.78 17.83 -4.82
C ILE A 57 10.40 19.20 -4.49
N GLN A 58 11.72 19.24 -4.34
CA GLN A 58 12.48 20.42 -3.90
C GLN A 58 13.06 21.24 -5.07
N GLY A 59 13.03 20.68 -6.28
CA GLY A 59 13.64 21.26 -7.47
C GLY A 59 15.12 20.90 -7.65
N PHE A 60 15.66 21.32 -8.79
CA PHE A 60 17.01 20.97 -9.26
C PHE A 60 17.99 22.17 -9.27
N GLU A 61 17.61 23.26 -8.60
CA GLU A 61 18.38 24.52 -8.53
C GLU A 61 19.80 24.34 -7.97
N ASN A 62 20.05 23.28 -7.21
CA ASN A 62 21.34 23.02 -6.60
C ASN A 62 22.42 22.61 -7.61
N TYR A 63 22.04 22.13 -8.80
CA TYR A 63 23.02 21.85 -9.86
C TYR A 63 23.76 23.10 -10.34
N LEU A 64 23.14 24.28 -10.22
CA LEU A 64 23.75 25.55 -10.67
C LEU A 64 24.65 26.18 -9.60
N LYS A 65 24.45 25.85 -8.32
CA LYS A 65 25.04 26.59 -7.20
C LYS A 65 26.26 25.91 -6.58
N ASN A 66 26.64 24.69 -7.00
CA ASN A 66 27.72 23.88 -6.41
C ASN A 66 27.69 23.86 -4.87
N GLN A 67 26.50 24.01 -4.28
CA GLN A 67 26.33 24.06 -2.84
C GLN A 67 26.40 22.63 -2.30
N THR A 68 27.58 22.21 -1.84
CA THR A 68 27.80 20.97 -1.09
C THR A 68 27.27 21.12 0.34
N ASN A 69 26.02 21.57 0.49
CA ASN A 69 25.36 21.56 1.78
C ASN A 69 24.77 20.17 1.94
N GLY A 70 25.56 19.27 2.52
CA GLY A 70 25.13 17.94 2.94
C GLY A 70 23.96 18.06 3.91
N ARG A 71 22.74 18.16 3.37
CA ARG A 71 21.52 18.12 4.16
C ARG A 71 21.44 16.73 4.78
N ARG A 72 21.40 16.72 6.11
CA ARG A 72 21.31 15.51 6.91
C ARG A 72 20.13 14.67 6.43
N ARG A 73 20.37 13.37 6.26
CA ARG A 73 19.41 12.33 5.90
C ARG A 73 18.09 12.57 6.66
N THR A 74 17.15 13.22 5.99
CA THR A 74 15.82 13.48 6.54
C THR A 74 14.96 12.32 6.10
N GLU A 75 14.42 11.57 7.06
CA GLU A 75 13.42 10.55 6.79
C GLU A 75 12.33 11.18 5.92
N ALA A 76 11.93 10.50 4.84
CA ALA A 76 10.97 11.03 3.87
C ALA A 76 9.70 11.49 4.60
N ALA A 77 9.48 12.80 4.64
CA ALA A 77 8.38 13.37 5.38
C ALA A 77 7.06 13.08 4.64
N GLU A 78 5.96 12.94 5.39
CA GLU A 78 4.66 12.60 4.80
C GLU A 78 4.20 13.64 3.76
N HIS A 79 4.55 14.92 3.98
CA HIS A 79 4.22 16.00 3.05
C HIS A 79 4.99 15.91 1.71
N ASP A 80 6.16 15.27 1.68
CA ASP A 80 6.97 15.10 0.47
C ASP A 80 6.45 13.96 -0.44
N ARG A 81 5.48 13.16 0.04
CA ARG A 81 4.86 12.02 -0.68
C ARG A 81 3.73 12.48 -1.59
N ILE A 82 4.04 13.39 -2.51
CA ILE A 82 3.06 14.08 -3.34
C ILE A 82 2.25 13.15 -4.26
N PHE A 83 2.80 12.01 -4.71
CA PHE A 83 2.10 11.05 -5.55
C PHE A 83 1.13 10.20 -4.71
N SER A 84 1.54 9.73 -3.53
CA SER A 84 0.61 9.04 -2.62
C SER A 84 -0.53 9.97 -2.18
N ASN A 85 -0.20 11.22 -1.84
CA ASN A 85 -1.18 12.23 -1.41
C ASN A 85 -2.11 12.69 -2.54
N SER A 86 -1.78 12.40 -3.81
CA SER A 86 -2.67 12.69 -4.94
C SER A 86 -3.86 11.73 -5.05
N SER A 87 -3.84 10.58 -4.36
CA SER A 87 -4.97 9.64 -4.35
C SER A 87 -5.86 9.84 -3.13
N LEU A 88 -7.10 10.27 -3.37
CA LEU A 88 -8.14 10.37 -2.33
C LEU A 88 -8.46 9.01 -1.68
N THR A 89 -8.34 7.93 -2.45
CA THR A 89 -8.58 6.57 -1.96
C THR A 89 -7.47 6.14 -1.00
N TYR A 90 -6.23 6.51 -1.29
CA TYR A 90 -5.09 6.29 -0.40
C TYR A 90 -5.24 7.07 0.91
N THR A 91 -5.51 8.38 0.85
CA THR A 91 -5.68 9.23 2.04
C THR A 91 -6.79 8.69 2.94
N ARG A 92 -7.96 8.37 2.37
CA ARG A 92 -9.07 7.77 3.12
C ARG A 92 -8.68 6.43 3.76
N ARG A 93 -7.91 5.60 3.06
CA ARG A 93 -7.42 4.33 3.62
C ARG A 93 -6.51 4.59 4.82
N MET A 94 -5.58 5.53 4.73
CA MET A 94 -4.66 5.87 5.83
C MET A 94 -5.38 6.50 7.03
N GLU A 95 -6.40 7.32 6.80
CA GLU A 95 -7.26 7.86 7.86
C GLU A 95 -8.05 6.75 8.57
N THR A 96 -8.57 5.80 7.79
CA THR A 96 -9.27 4.63 8.31
C THR A 96 -8.32 3.75 9.13
N THR A 97 -7.11 3.49 8.65
CA THR A 97 -6.13 2.72 9.43
C THR A 97 -5.72 3.45 10.71
N ASN A 98 -5.53 4.78 10.66
CA ASN A 98 -5.16 5.57 11.83
C ASN A 98 -6.29 5.65 12.88
N SER A 99 -7.55 5.70 12.43
CA SER A 99 -8.72 5.66 13.32
C SER A 99 -8.95 4.26 13.90
N LEU A 100 -8.79 3.19 13.11
CA LEU A 100 -8.87 1.81 13.58
C LEU A 100 -7.74 1.44 14.54
N ASN A 101 -6.53 1.99 14.34
CA ASN A 101 -5.38 1.81 15.24
C ASN A 101 -5.62 2.46 16.62
N ARG A 102 -6.58 3.39 16.75
CA ARG A 102 -6.95 4.01 18.03
C ARG A 102 -7.94 3.18 18.86
N GLN A 103 -8.53 2.12 18.31
CA GLN A 103 -9.67 1.44 18.94
C GLN A 103 -9.58 -0.10 18.99
N ILE A 104 -8.55 -0.74 18.45
CA ILE A 104 -8.48 -2.22 18.39
C ILE A 104 -7.21 -2.75 19.06
N PRO A 105 -7.30 -3.68 20.04
CA PRO A 105 -6.13 -4.35 20.62
C PRO A 105 -5.42 -5.21 19.56
N ASP A 106 -4.09 -5.31 19.66
CA ASP A 106 -3.16 -5.90 18.68
C ASP A 106 -3.51 -7.29 18.12
N SER A 107 -4.45 -8.02 18.72
CA SER A 107 -4.84 -9.38 18.33
C SER A 107 -5.64 -9.46 17.01
N LEU A 108 -6.25 -8.36 16.53
CA LEU A 108 -7.11 -8.38 15.33
C LEU A 108 -6.49 -7.73 14.07
N LEU A 109 -5.29 -7.14 14.19
CA LEU A 109 -4.58 -6.50 13.07
C LEU A 109 -4.02 -7.47 12.01
N SER A 110 -4.12 -8.79 12.27
CA SER A 110 -3.58 -9.86 11.41
C SER A 110 -4.41 -10.12 10.14
N LEU A 111 -5.68 -9.71 10.09
CA LEU A 111 -6.59 -10.20 9.05
C LEU A 111 -6.52 -9.45 7.70
N CYS A 112 -5.75 -8.36 7.58
CA CYS A 112 -5.74 -7.55 6.35
C CYS A 112 -4.37 -7.13 5.80
N HIS A 113 -3.27 -7.63 6.36
CA HIS A 113 -1.94 -7.39 5.81
C HIS A 113 -1.45 -8.62 5.04
N PRO A 114 -1.11 -8.53 3.74
CA PRO A 114 -0.30 -9.55 3.11
C PRO A 114 1.09 -9.56 3.78
N PRO A 115 1.65 -10.73 4.12
CA PRO A 115 2.94 -10.79 4.79
C PRO A 115 4.03 -10.23 3.87
N LEU A 116 4.72 -9.18 4.30
CA LEU A 116 5.98 -8.78 3.68
C LEU A 116 6.99 -9.91 3.87
N ALA A 117 7.42 -10.53 2.77
CA ALA A 117 8.52 -11.48 2.78
C ALA A 117 9.81 -10.74 3.21
N ALA A 118 10.26 -11.01 4.43
CA ALA A 118 11.55 -10.52 4.90
C ALA A 118 12.68 -11.31 4.24
N LYS A 119 13.59 -10.61 3.56
CA LYS A 119 14.86 -11.16 3.04
C LYS A 119 15.73 -11.61 4.21
N THR A 120 16.16 -12.88 4.20
CA THR A 120 17.13 -13.42 5.13
C THR A 120 18.55 -13.11 4.66
N ASN A 121 19.39 -12.67 5.59
CA ASN A 121 20.86 -12.63 5.49
C ASN A 121 21.38 -13.82 6.32
N GLU A 122 22.42 -14.51 5.82
CA GLU A 122 22.98 -15.77 6.34
C GLU A 122 23.52 -15.74 7.78
N LYS A 123 23.50 -14.60 8.47
CA LYS A 123 23.84 -14.53 9.90
C LYS A 123 22.55 -14.46 10.71
N GLY A 124 21.96 -15.63 10.95
CA GLY A 124 20.70 -15.85 11.66
C GLY A 124 20.65 -15.26 13.07
N GLN A 125 20.37 -13.96 13.16
CA GLN A 125 20.10 -13.28 14.42
C GLN A 125 18.79 -12.49 14.30
N VAL A 126 17.69 -13.16 14.66
CA VAL A 126 16.38 -12.54 14.88
C VAL A 126 16.30 -12.10 16.34
N ASN A 127 16.33 -10.79 16.57
CA ASN A 127 16.07 -10.20 17.87
C ASN A 127 14.64 -10.48 18.30
N GLY A 128 14.50 -11.39 19.27
CA GLY A 128 13.47 -11.36 20.30
C GLY A 128 12.02 -11.28 19.82
N ARG A 129 11.49 -12.41 19.34
CA ARG A 129 10.11 -12.86 19.63
C ARG A 129 10.00 -14.34 19.25
N ARG A 130 9.77 -15.17 20.27
CA ARG A 130 9.55 -16.62 20.18
C ARG A 130 8.38 -16.86 19.21
N LEU A 131 8.65 -17.36 18.01
CA LEU A 131 7.61 -17.87 17.12
C LEU A 131 7.40 -19.34 17.48
N VAL A 132 6.32 -19.60 18.22
CA VAL A 132 5.79 -20.96 18.35
C VAL A 132 5.16 -21.30 17.00
N PHE A 133 5.91 -21.98 16.14
CA PHE A 133 5.37 -22.59 14.93
C PHE A 133 4.51 -23.79 15.34
N LEU A 134 3.21 -23.54 15.51
CA LEU A 134 2.18 -24.55 15.44
C LEU A 134 1.21 -24.11 14.36
N PHE A 135 1.47 -24.53 13.13
CA PHE A 135 0.38 -24.94 12.26
C PHE A 135 0.87 -26.11 11.39
N LEU A 136 0.11 -27.19 11.51
CA LEU A 136 0.35 -28.49 10.93
C LEU A 136 0.51 -28.37 9.41
N SER A 137 1.56 -29.03 8.94
CA SER A 137 1.57 -29.69 7.64
C SER A 137 0.45 -30.75 7.64
N THR A 138 -0.50 -30.64 6.72
CA THR A 138 -0.81 -31.69 5.74
C THR A 138 -1.77 -31.14 4.68
N ASN A 139 -1.23 -30.96 3.47
CA ASN A 139 -1.99 -31.08 2.24
C ASN A 139 -2.32 -32.57 2.03
N HIS A 140 -3.56 -32.92 1.70
CA HIS A 140 -3.81 -33.88 0.62
C HIS A 140 -5.26 -33.87 0.11
N CYS A 141 -5.38 -33.93 -1.21
CA CYS A 141 -6.58 -34.16 -2.00
C CYS A 141 -7.29 -35.46 -1.61
N ASN A 142 -8.63 -35.47 -1.56
CA ASN A 142 -9.57 -35.88 -2.63
C ASN A 142 -10.99 -35.72 -2.08
#